data_AF-A0A964RMZ4-F1
#
_entry.id   AF-A0A964RMZ4-F1
#
_cell.length_a   1.000
_cell.length_b   1.000
_cell.length_c   1.000
_cell.angle_alpha   90.00
_cell.angle_beta   90.00
_cell.angle_gamma   90.00
#
_symmetry.space_group_name_H-M   'P 1'
#
loop_
_entity.id
_entity.type
_entity.pdbx_description
1 polymer ?
#
loop_
_entity_poly.entity_id
_entity_poly.type
_entity_poly.pdbx_seq_one_letter_code
_entity_poly.pdbx_strand_id
1 'polypeptide(L)'
;MEDRKEVIEMELTIEQKQRKYEKDKEWRKNNPDKIKEYAKRSYEKNKEKQSLYYKEYYKLHKERILLNHKLWVEQKAIDSVYCFRDIDGNVLYWGSSSRFQERISSHLVGNSHLSMKADEMVSEWLLDKIEYQNYSQYNLSRADLYYIESYHKIKEKEMLKTAEVHYNENELTRSKEDLQLLADSLEFVEFDKLEKYLN
;
A
#
# COMPACT_ATOMS: atom_id res chain seq x y z
N MET A 1 -18.99 29.89 -35.22
CA MET A 1 -17.78 29.73 -34.39
C MET A 1 -18.26 29.67 -32.96
N GLU A 2 -18.29 28.48 -32.37
CA GLU A 2 -18.62 28.31 -30.95
C GLU A 2 -17.34 28.44 -30.13
N ASP A 3 -17.32 29.43 -29.26
CA ASP A 3 -16.25 29.65 -28.28
C ASP A 3 -16.17 28.45 -27.33
N ARG A 4 -15.12 27.65 -27.49
CA ARG A 4 -14.71 26.66 -26.48
C ARG A 4 -14.19 27.42 -25.27
N LYS A 5 -14.98 27.47 -24.20
CA LYS A 5 -14.50 27.88 -22.88
C LYS A 5 -13.37 26.95 -22.46
N GLU A 6 -12.15 27.49 -22.39
CA GLU A 6 -11.03 26.85 -21.71
C GLU A 6 -11.40 26.65 -20.24
N VAL A 7 -11.53 25.39 -19.82
CA VAL A 7 -11.66 25.04 -18.40
C VAL A 7 -10.24 25.04 -17.83
N ILE A 8 -9.89 26.12 -17.14
CA ILE A 8 -8.67 26.19 -16.36
C ILE A 8 -8.90 25.35 -15.09
N GLU A 9 -8.32 24.15 -15.02
CA GLU A 9 -8.22 23.40 -13.76
C GLU A 9 -7.31 24.18 -12.80
N MET A 10 -7.91 24.85 -11.82
CA MET A 10 -7.15 25.47 -10.74
C MET A 10 -6.57 24.40 -9.82
N GLU A 11 -5.24 24.29 -9.78
CA GLU A 11 -4.56 23.45 -8.79
C GLU A 11 -4.87 23.94 -7.37
N LEU A 12 -5.39 23.05 -6.53
CA LEU A 12 -5.69 23.34 -5.13
C LEU A 12 -4.40 23.59 -4.34
N THR A 13 -4.43 24.57 -3.45
CA THR A 13 -3.36 24.80 -2.46
C THR A 13 -3.26 23.64 -1.47
N ILE A 14 -2.11 23.50 -0.79
CA ILE A 14 -1.87 22.44 0.19
C ILE A 14 -2.93 22.42 1.30
N GLU A 15 -3.29 23.59 1.86
CA GLU A 15 -4.35 23.69 2.87
C GLU A 15 -5.75 23.33 2.35
N GLN A 16 -6.03 23.59 1.07
CA GLN A 16 -7.30 23.20 0.46
C GLN A 16 -7.35 21.70 0.21
N LYS A 17 -6.23 21.09 -0.19
CA LYS A 17 -6.09 19.63 -0.28
C LYS A 17 -6.29 18.98 1.08
N GLN A 18 -5.65 19.49 2.13
CA GLN A 18 -5.81 18.99 3.49
C GLN A 18 -7.26 19.09 3.97
N ARG A 19 -7.91 20.25 3.79
CA ARG A 19 -9.33 20.41 4.15
C ARG A 19 -10.26 19.47 3.39
N LYS A 20 -9.99 19.25 2.11
CA LYS A 20 -10.74 18.30 1.30
C LYS A 20 -10.53 16.87 1.82
N TYR A 21 -9.28 16.50 2.10
CA TYR A 21 -8.93 15.20 2.67
C TYR A 21 -9.68 14.94 3.98
N GLU A 22 -9.65 15.88 4.94
CA GLU A 22 -10.35 15.73 6.23
C GLU A 22 -11.87 15.61 6.06
N LYS A 23 -12.46 16.45 5.20
CA LYS A 23 -13.89 16.40 4.91
C LYS A 23 -14.30 15.07 4.25
N ASP A 24 -13.51 14.60 3.29
CA ASP A 24 -13.76 13.32 2.61
C ASP A 24 -13.53 12.14 3.58
N LYS A 25 -12.54 12.23 4.47
CA LYS A 25 -12.30 11.27 5.57
C LYS A 25 -13.50 11.18 6.49
N GLU A 26 -14.02 12.31 6.96
CA GLU A 26 -15.19 12.35 7.85
C GLU A 26 -16.47 11.86 7.16
N TRP A 27 -16.69 12.25 5.90
CA TRP A 27 -17.81 11.72 5.13
C TRP A 27 -17.71 10.20 4.96
N ARG A 28 -16.50 9.68 4.69
CA ARG A 28 -16.26 8.24 4.54
C ARG A 28 -16.56 7.47 5.80
N LYS A 29 -16.09 7.98 6.95
CA LYS A 29 -16.36 7.43 8.28
C LYS A 29 -17.87 7.31 8.56
N ASN A 30 -18.64 8.29 8.13
CA ASN A 30 -20.09 8.35 8.38
C ASN A 30 -20.94 7.60 7.34
N ASN A 31 -20.37 7.09 6.24
CA ASN A 31 -21.12 6.46 5.15
C ASN A 31 -20.50 5.14 4.62
N PRO A 32 -20.04 4.21 5.49
CA PRO A 32 -19.34 3.00 5.06
C PRO A 32 -20.15 2.14 4.07
N ASP A 33 -21.45 2.02 4.29
CA ASP A 33 -22.32 1.16 3.45
C ASP A 33 -22.50 1.71 2.03
N LYS A 34 -22.61 3.05 1.89
CA LYS A 34 -22.74 3.69 0.56
C LYS A 34 -21.48 3.54 -0.26
N ILE A 35 -20.33 3.56 0.41
CA ILE A 35 -19.03 3.43 -0.22
C ILE A 35 -18.83 2.00 -0.73
N LYS A 36 -19.14 1.00 0.10
CA LYS A 36 -19.13 -0.42 -0.31
C LYS A 36 -20.03 -0.66 -1.52
N GLU A 37 -21.24 -0.11 -1.50
CA GLU A 37 -22.21 -0.28 -2.57
C GLU A 37 -21.75 0.37 -3.89
N TYR A 38 -21.16 1.57 -3.82
CA TYR A 38 -20.63 2.25 -4.99
C TYR A 38 -19.45 1.51 -5.62
N ALA A 39 -18.50 1.05 -4.80
CA ALA A 39 -17.33 0.29 -5.25
C ALA A 39 -17.74 -1.00 -5.97
N LYS A 40 -18.65 -1.78 -5.36
CA LYS A 40 -19.17 -3.02 -5.95
C LYS A 40 -19.77 -2.80 -7.35
N ARG A 41 -20.64 -1.78 -7.48
CA ARG A 41 -21.26 -1.45 -8.77
C ARG A 41 -20.24 -1.00 -9.82
N SER A 42 -19.20 -0.26 -9.40
CA SER A 42 -18.14 0.21 -10.29
C SER A 42 -17.30 -0.96 -10.81
N TYR A 43 -16.93 -1.90 -9.93
CA TYR A 43 -16.16 -3.09 -10.28
C TYR A 43 -16.92 -4.00 -11.25
N GLU A 44 -18.16 -4.38 -10.91
CA GLU A 44 -19.00 -5.27 -11.72
C GLU A 44 -19.18 -4.74 -13.14
N LYS A 45 -19.33 -3.42 -13.28
CA LYS A 45 -19.53 -2.76 -14.57
C LYS A 45 -18.26 -2.72 -15.44
N ASN A 46 -17.07 -2.72 -14.84
CA ASN A 46 -15.83 -2.39 -15.55
C ASN A 46 -14.78 -3.51 -15.57
N LYS A 47 -15.02 -4.64 -14.90
CA LYS A 47 -14.06 -5.74 -14.72
C LYS A 47 -13.42 -6.23 -16.02
N GLU A 48 -14.23 -6.52 -17.04
CA GLU A 48 -13.72 -7.03 -18.32
C GLU A 48 -12.93 -5.97 -19.10
N LYS A 49 -13.44 -4.74 -19.14
CA LYS A 49 -12.78 -3.60 -19.79
C LYS A 49 -11.42 -3.31 -19.14
N GLN A 50 -11.34 -3.38 -17.82
CA GLN A 50 -10.08 -3.22 -17.08
C GLN A 50 -9.08 -4.33 -17.43
N SER A 51 -9.49 -5.60 -17.38
CA SER A 51 -8.62 -6.74 -17.72
C SER A 51 -8.01 -6.63 -19.12
N LEU A 52 -8.84 -6.28 -20.12
CA LEU A 52 -8.38 -6.07 -21.50
C LEU A 52 -7.44 -4.88 -21.63
N TYR A 53 -7.76 -3.77 -20.96
CA TYR A 53 -6.91 -2.57 -20.94
C TYR A 53 -5.51 -2.88 -20.39
N TYR A 54 -5.40 -3.60 -19.27
CA TYR A 54 -4.09 -3.92 -18.68
C TYR A 54 -3.24 -4.85 -19.57
N LYS A 55 -3.86 -5.82 -20.25
CA LYS A 55 -3.15 -6.69 -21.20
C LYS A 55 -2.56 -5.92 -22.37
N GLU A 56 -3.35 -5.03 -22.97
CA GLU A 56 -2.89 -4.24 -24.13
C GLU A 56 -1.89 -3.17 -23.70
N TYR A 57 -2.11 -2.51 -22.56
CA TYR A 57 -1.16 -1.56 -21.98
C TYR A 57 0.20 -2.21 -21.73
N TYR A 58 0.23 -3.43 -21.17
CA TYR A 58 1.49 -4.14 -20.94
C TYR A 58 2.22 -4.46 -22.25
N LYS A 59 1.50 -4.89 -23.30
CA LYS A 59 2.12 -5.14 -24.62
C LYS A 59 2.73 -3.87 -25.21
N LEU A 60 1.99 -2.76 -25.16
CA LEU A 60 2.39 -1.46 -25.71
C LEU A 60 3.53 -0.79 -24.94
N HIS A 61 3.61 -0.99 -23.64
CA HIS A 61 4.56 -0.28 -22.76
C HIS A 61 5.61 -1.18 -22.11
N LYS A 62 5.76 -2.43 -22.58
CA LYS A 62 6.67 -3.44 -22.03
C LYS A 62 8.08 -2.90 -21.77
N GLU A 63 8.67 -2.22 -22.75
CA GLU A 63 10.04 -1.71 -22.64
C GLU A 63 10.17 -0.59 -21.60
N ARG A 64 9.19 0.32 -21.53
CA ARG A 64 9.13 1.37 -20.50
C ARG A 64 8.95 0.76 -19.11
N ILE A 65 8.15 -0.29 -18.98
CA ILE A 65 7.96 -1.02 -17.72
C ILE A 65 9.28 -1.66 -17.28
N LEU A 66 10.01 -2.31 -18.20
CA LEU A 66 11.32 -2.91 -17.92
C LEU A 66 12.38 -1.84 -17.56
N LEU A 67 12.38 -0.70 -18.25
CA LEU A 67 13.29 0.41 -17.96
C LEU A 67 12.99 1.04 -16.60
N ASN A 68 11.72 1.30 -16.29
CA ASN A 68 11.31 1.79 -14.98
C ASN A 68 11.70 0.80 -13.88
N HIS A 69 11.49 -0.51 -14.11
CA HIS A 69 11.95 -1.54 -13.19
C HIS A 69 13.47 -1.48 -12.98
N LYS A 70 14.26 -1.29 -14.05
CA LYS A 70 15.72 -1.16 -13.95
C LYS A 70 16.16 0.11 -13.19
N LEU A 71 15.63 1.28 -13.55
CA LEU A 71 15.90 2.56 -12.87
C LEU A 71 15.46 2.52 -11.41
N TRP A 72 14.46 1.71 -11.08
CA TRP A 72 13.98 1.52 -9.72
C TRP A 72 14.83 0.52 -8.93
N VAL A 73 15.33 -0.54 -9.55
CA VAL A 73 16.39 -1.40 -8.97
C VAL A 73 17.65 -0.59 -8.65
N GLU A 74 17.92 0.47 -9.43
CA GLU A 74 18.99 1.42 -9.18
C GLU A 74 18.65 2.45 -8.07
N GLN A 75 17.37 2.64 -7.72
CA GLN A 75 16.96 3.34 -6.50
C GLN A 75 17.22 2.43 -5.28
N LYS A 76 17.71 3.01 -4.18
CA LYS A 76 18.05 2.24 -2.98
C LYS A 76 16.84 1.42 -2.49
N ALA A 77 16.98 0.10 -2.57
CA ALA A 77 16.09 -0.87 -1.95
C ALA A 77 15.82 -0.48 -0.49
N ILE A 78 14.54 -0.38 -0.13
CA ILE A 78 14.13 -0.13 1.25
C ILE A 78 13.77 -1.49 1.83
N ASP A 79 14.63 -1.98 2.73
CA ASP A 79 14.31 -3.11 3.59
C ASP A 79 13.29 -2.64 4.60
N SER A 80 12.11 -3.23 4.55
CA SER A 80 10.95 -2.72 5.27
C SER A 80 10.09 -3.82 5.83
N VAL A 81 9.51 -3.52 6.99
CA VAL A 81 8.28 -4.14 7.48
C VAL A 81 7.23 -3.04 7.55
N TYR A 82 6.05 -3.32 7.03
CA TYR A 82 5.00 -2.33 6.81
C TYR A 82 3.63 -2.87 7.21
N CYS A 83 2.75 -1.95 7.59
CA CYS A 83 1.37 -2.25 7.92
C CYS A 83 0.39 -1.31 7.24
N PHE A 84 -0.82 -1.82 7.08
CA PHE A 84 -1.99 -1.10 6.58
C PHE A 84 -2.90 -0.89 7.79
N ARG A 85 -3.29 0.36 8.07
CA ARG A 85 -4.14 0.68 9.23
C ARG A 85 -5.47 1.26 8.80
N ASP A 86 -6.53 0.86 9.49
CA ASP A 86 -7.83 1.48 9.32
C ASP A 86 -7.93 2.83 10.04
N ILE A 87 -9.06 3.52 9.88
CA ILE A 87 -9.35 4.81 10.52
C ILE A 87 -9.38 4.77 12.06
N ASP A 88 -9.52 3.59 12.66
CA ASP A 88 -9.54 3.39 14.11
C ASP A 88 -8.16 2.96 14.65
N GLY A 89 -7.17 2.83 13.75
CA GLY A 89 -5.80 2.44 14.05
C GLY A 89 -5.55 0.94 14.11
N ASN A 90 -6.55 0.11 13.82
CA ASN A 90 -6.40 -1.34 13.79
C ASN A 90 -5.54 -1.76 12.60
N VAL A 91 -4.76 -2.84 12.77
CA VAL A 91 -3.96 -3.37 11.67
C VAL A 91 -4.81 -4.22 10.75
N LEU A 92 -4.92 -3.78 9.50
CA LEU A 92 -5.54 -4.53 8.43
C LEU A 92 -4.61 -5.63 7.93
N TYR A 93 -3.35 -5.31 7.65
CA TYR A 93 -2.39 -6.21 7.01
C TYR A 93 -0.96 -5.89 7.42
N TRP A 94 -0.14 -6.93 7.60
CA TRP A 94 1.31 -6.83 7.74
C TRP A 94 2.03 -7.46 6.56
N GLY A 95 3.11 -6.81 6.12
CA GLY A 95 4.02 -7.39 5.15
C GLY A 95 5.44 -6.90 5.31
N SER A 96 6.37 -7.62 4.70
CA SER A 96 7.77 -7.23 4.59
C SER A 96 8.26 -7.23 3.15
N SER A 97 9.25 -6.40 2.86
CA SER A 97 9.88 -6.36 1.55
C SER A 97 11.21 -5.60 1.58
N SER A 98 12.19 -6.09 0.82
CA SER A 98 13.35 -5.28 0.40
C SER A 98 13.03 -4.32 -0.75
N ARG A 99 11.80 -4.41 -1.29
CA ARG A 99 11.32 -3.63 -2.44
C ARG A 99 10.04 -2.88 -2.05
N PHE A 100 10.10 -2.15 -0.93
CA PHE A 100 8.94 -1.52 -0.30
C PHE A 100 7.97 -0.82 -1.29
N GLN A 101 8.46 0.15 -2.07
CA GLN A 101 7.56 0.97 -2.90
C GLN A 101 6.89 0.17 -4.01
N GLU A 102 7.60 -0.77 -4.64
CA GLU A 102 7.01 -1.67 -5.63
C GLU A 102 5.96 -2.55 -4.97
N ARG A 103 6.27 -3.09 -3.80
CA ARG A 103 5.36 -3.98 -3.09
C ARG A 103 4.07 -3.26 -2.69
N ILE A 104 4.18 -2.05 -2.14
CA ILE A 104 3.02 -1.20 -1.84
C ILE A 104 2.26 -0.85 -3.10
N SER A 105 2.94 -0.46 -4.19
CA SER A 105 2.27 -0.18 -5.46
C SER A 105 1.51 -1.41 -5.97
N SER A 106 2.09 -2.61 -5.89
CA SER A 106 1.47 -3.88 -6.27
C SER A 106 0.23 -4.18 -5.42
N HIS A 107 0.28 -3.92 -4.10
CA HIS A 107 -0.89 -4.00 -3.24
C HIS A 107 -1.99 -3.02 -3.67
N LEU A 108 -1.65 -1.74 -3.82
CA LEU A 108 -2.61 -0.68 -4.11
C LEU A 108 -3.25 -0.78 -5.50
N VAL A 109 -2.62 -1.45 -6.47
CA VAL A 109 -3.24 -1.75 -7.78
C VAL A 109 -3.94 -3.10 -7.86
N GLY A 110 -4.04 -3.85 -6.75
CA GLY A 110 -4.70 -5.15 -6.70
C GLY A 110 -3.89 -6.30 -7.32
N ASN A 111 -2.64 -6.06 -7.67
CA ASN A 111 -1.73 -7.07 -8.22
C ASN A 111 -0.91 -7.76 -7.11
N SER A 112 -1.55 -8.03 -5.98
CA SER A 112 -0.95 -8.72 -4.83
C SER A 112 -1.84 -9.87 -4.40
N HIS A 113 -1.37 -10.68 -3.45
CA HIS A 113 -2.19 -11.74 -2.86
C HIS A 113 -3.49 -11.24 -2.20
N LEU A 114 -3.57 -9.96 -1.82
CA LEU A 114 -4.79 -9.38 -1.24
C LEU A 114 -5.91 -9.28 -2.28
N SER A 115 -5.56 -9.27 -3.57
CA SER A 115 -6.50 -9.19 -4.70
C SER A 115 -7.53 -8.07 -4.60
N MET A 116 -7.18 -6.99 -3.88
CA MET A 116 -7.98 -5.79 -3.67
C MET A 116 -7.14 -4.57 -4.04
N LYS A 117 -7.75 -3.59 -4.68
CA LYS A 117 -7.16 -2.29 -5.02
C LYS A 117 -7.32 -1.28 -3.87
N ALA A 118 -6.62 -0.15 -3.96
CA ALA A 118 -6.64 0.89 -2.94
C ALA A 118 -8.05 1.41 -2.63
N ASP A 119 -8.86 1.64 -3.66
CA ASP A 119 -10.27 2.04 -3.53
C ASP A 119 -11.10 0.98 -2.81
N GLU A 120 -10.91 -0.29 -3.12
CA GLU A 120 -11.55 -1.44 -2.44
C GLU A 120 -11.11 -1.53 -0.97
N MET A 121 -9.82 -1.33 -0.67
CA MET A 121 -9.33 -1.33 0.72
C MET A 121 -9.86 -0.15 1.54
N VAL A 122 -9.90 1.06 0.97
CA VAL A 122 -10.49 2.24 1.64
C VAL A 122 -12.00 2.05 1.84
N SER A 123 -12.67 1.45 0.86
CA SER A 123 -14.13 1.31 0.88
C SER A 123 -14.62 0.20 1.80
N GLU A 124 -14.00 -0.98 1.73
CA GLU A 124 -14.46 -2.16 2.45
C GLU A 124 -13.87 -2.27 3.85
N TRP A 125 -12.61 -1.86 3.98
CA TRP A 125 -11.77 -2.05 5.17
C TRP A 125 -11.38 -0.74 5.84
N LEU A 126 -11.90 0.40 5.36
CA LEU A 126 -11.65 1.72 5.92
C LEU A 126 -10.16 2.04 6.06
N LEU A 127 -9.34 1.57 5.11
CA LEU A 127 -7.90 1.89 5.04
C LEU A 127 -7.71 3.42 5.16
N ASP A 128 -6.95 3.84 6.16
CA ASP A 128 -6.62 5.25 6.42
C ASP A 128 -5.21 5.57 5.95
N LYS A 129 -4.25 4.74 6.36
CA LYS A 129 -2.83 4.95 6.10
C LYS A 129 -2.06 3.65 5.97
N ILE A 130 -0.90 3.77 5.34
CA ILE A 130 0.11 2.71 5.24
C ILE A 130 1.36 3.25 5.90
N GLU A 131 1.97 2.47 6.78
CA GLU A 131 3.16 2.85 7.52
C GLU A 131 4.24 1.77 7.40
N TYR A 132 5.50 2.16 7.51
CA TYR A 132 6.62 1.22 7.43
C TYR A 132 7.78 1.61 8.32
N GLN A 133 8.51 0.61 8.78
CA GLN A 133 9.82 0.75 9.42
C GLN A 133 10.92 0.54 8.38
N ASN A 134 11.94 1.38 8.39
CA ASN A 134 13.06 1.31 7.44
C ASN A 134 14.28 0.64 8.08
N TYR A 135 14.64 -0.52 7.57
CA TYR A 135 15.73 -1.36 8.05
C TYR A 135 16.99 -1.32 7.16
N SER A 136 17.03 -0.52 6.10
CA SER A 136 18.12 -0.56 5.10
C SER A 136 19.52 -0.34 5.68
N GLN A 137 19.65 0.31 6.84
CA GLN A 137 20.95 0.54 7.49
C GLN A 137 21.43 -0.62 8.38
N TYR A 138 20.58 -1.61 8.65
CA TYR A 138 20.87 -2.68 9.60
C TYR A 138 21.37 -3.96 8.92
N ASN A 139 21.47 -3.99 7.58
CA ASN A 139 21.99 -5.15 6.85
C ASN A 139 21.32 -6.46 7.30
N LEU A 140 19.98 -6.46 7.31
CA LEU A 140 19.18 -7.61 7.70
C LEU A 140 19.10 -8.63 6.57
N SER A 141 19.03 -9.92 6.90
CA SER A 141 18.66 -10.94 5.92
C SER A 141 17.16 -10.89 5.65
N ARG A 142 16.76 -11.61 4.59
CA ARG A 142 15.33 -11.80 4.32
C ARG A 142 14.62 -12.58 5.43
N ALA A 143 15.31 -13.52 6.07
CA ALA A 143 14.77 -14.27 7.20
C ALA A 143 14.54 -13.35 8.42
N ASP A 144 15.43 -12.38 8.66
CA ASP A 144 15.23 -11.37 9.71
C ASP A 144 13.99 -10.51 9.47
N LEU A 145 13.78 -10.04 8.23
CA LEU A 145 12.57 -9.26 7.89
C LEU A 145 11.29 -10.07 8.07
N TYR A 146 11.30 -11.35 7.69
CA TYR A 146 10.18 -12.26 7.90
C TYR A 146 9.92 -12.55 9.37
N TYR A 147 10.99 -12.68 10.18
CA TYR A 147 10.88 -12.80 11.62
C TYR A 147 10.20 -11.57 12.23
N ILE A 148 10.64 -10.36 11.86
CA ILE A 148 10.08 -9.10 12.35
C ILE A 148 8.61 -8.95 11.91
N GLU A 149 8.26 -9.31 10.67
CA GLU A 149 6.86 -9.34 10.21
C GLU A 149 6.02 -10.29 11.07
N SER A 150 6.52 -11.50 11.35
CA SER A 150 5.85 -12.48 12.20
C SER A 150 5.64 -11.96 13.62
N TYR A 151 6.67 -11.31 14.20
CA TYR A 151 6.59 -10.70 15.52
C TYR A 151 5.45 -9.66 15.60
N HIS A 152 5.38 -8.74 14.65
CA HIS A 152 4.32 -7.72 14.59
C HIS A 152 2.94 -8.33 14.36
N LYS A 153 2.82 -9.35 13.50
CA LYS A 153 1.57 -10.11 13.28
C LYS A 153 1.04 -10.74 14.58
N ILE A 154 1.92 -11.30 15.40
CA ILE A 154 1.57 -11.91 16.70
C ILE A 154 1.15 -10.82 17.70
N LYS A 155 1.88 -9.71 17.73
CA LYS A 155 1.69 -8.60 18.68
C LYS A 155 0.39 -7.83 18.46
N GLU A 156 0.10 -7.43 17.23
CA GLU A 156 -1.03 -6.52 16.92
C GLU A 156 -2.25 -7.23 16.32
N LYS A 157 -2.10 -8.48 15.81
CA LYS A 157 -3.14 -9.28 15.13
C LYS A 157 -3.79 -8.58 13.94
N GLU A 158 -3.47 -9.04 12.73
CA GLU A 158 -4.08 -8.51 11.51
C GLU A 158 -5.55 -8.93 11.31
N MET A 159 -6.35 -8.03 10.72
CA MET A 159 -7.75 -8.28 10.39
C MET A 159 -7.91 -9.06 9.08
N LEU A 160 -7.11 -8.71 8.06
CA LEU A 160 -7.02 -9.47 6.82
C LEU A 160 -6.18 -10.71 7.09
N LYS A 161 -6.83 -11.84 7.36
CA LYS A 161 -6.12 -13.10 7.60
C LYS A 161 -5.27 -13.45 6.38
N THR A 162 -3.95 -13.36 6.54
CA THR A 162 -2.99 -13.84 5.54
C THR A 162 -2.33 -15.12 5.99
N ALA A 163 -1.56 -15.75 5.09
CA ALA A 163 -0.81 -16.94 5.44
C ALA A 163 0.23 -16.63 6.54
N GLU A 164 0.55 -17.63 7.35
CA GLU A 164 1.64 -17.53 8.30
C GLU A 164 2.95 -17.22 7.59
N VAL A 165 3.78 -16.41 8.26
CA VAL A 165 5.09 -16.03 7.74
C VAL A 165 6.08 -17.11 8.11
N HIS A 166 6.57 -17.84 7.12
CA HIS A 166 7.61 -18.84 7.31
C HIS A 166 8.99 -18.23 7.07
N TYR A 167 9.91 -18.47 8.01
CA TYR A 167 11.32 -18.09 7.91
C TYR A 167 12.22 -19.23 8.40
N ASN A 168 13.44 -19.29 7.88
CA ASN A 168 14.45 -20.26 8.31
C ASN A 168 15.23 -19.66 9.48
N GLU A 169 15.11 -20.25 10.67
CA GLU A 169 15.82 -19.75 11.87
C GLU A 169 17.34 -19.77 11.72
N ASN A 170 17.88 -20.68 10.91
CA ASN A 170 19.32 -20.78 10.67
C ASN A 170 19.87 -19.66 9.77
N GLU A 171 18.99 -18.88 9.13
CA GLU A 171 19.34 -17.75 8.26
C GLU A 171 19.16 -16.38 8.96
N LEU A 172 18.80 -16.39 10.24
CA LEU A 172 18.77 -15.17 11.04
C LEU A 172 20.19 -14.64 11.23
N THR A 173 20.39 -13.34 11.02
CA THR A 173 21.70 -12.70 11.21
C THR A 173 21.93 -12.26 12.66
N ARG A 174 20.86 -12.28 13.46
CA ARG A 174 20.78 -11.78 14.83
C ARG A 174 19.95 -12.70 15.70
N SER A 175 20.05 -12.53 17.01
CA SER A 175 19.15 -13.20 17.94
C SER A 175 17.71 -12.70 17.76
N LYS A 176 16.74 -13.53 18.15
CA LYS A 176 15.32 -13.18 18.11
C LYS A 176 15.03 -11.97 19.01
N GLU A 177 15.67 -11.92 20.18
CA GLU A 177 15.58 -10.84 21.14
C GLU A 177 16.11 -9.53 20.56
N ASP A 178 17.26 -9.54 19.89
CA ASP A 178 17.81 -8.35 19.23
C ASP A 178 16.90 -7.84 18.11
N LEU A 179 16.30 -8.76 17.33
CA LEU A 179 15.37 -8.40 16.26
C LEU A 179 14.07 -7.79 16.82
N GLN A 180 13.55 -8.30 17.94
CA GLN A 180 12.39 -7.71 18.63
C GLN A 180 12.70 -6.32 19.19
N LEU A 181 13.85 -6.17 19.87
CA LEU A 181 14.29 -4.87 20.39
C LEU A 181 14.45 -3.86 19.25
N LEU A 182 15.04 -4.28 18.14
CA LEU A 182 15.16 -3.45 16.95
C LEU A 182 13.77 -3.06 16.43
N ALA A 183 12.86 -4.02 16.27
CA ALA A 183 11.50 -3.79 15.80
C ALA A 183 10.69 -2.85 16.70
N ASP A 184 10.89 -2.90 18.01
CA ASP A 184 10.20 -1.99 18.94
C ASP A 184 10.86 -0.61 19.03
N SER A 185 12.13 -0.49 18.66
CA SER A 185 12.88 0.78 18.71
C SER A 185 12.72 1.67 17.48
N LEU A 186 12.38 1.10 16.31
CA LEU A 186 12.23 1.86 15.08
C LEU A 186 10.85 2.52 14.99
N GLU A 187 10.84 3.80 14.62
CA GLU A 187 9.60 4.51 14.35
C GLU A 187 8.98 4.08 13.01
N PHE A 188 7.65 4.12 12.97
CA PHE A 188 6.89 3.98 11.75
C PHE A 188 6.86 5.30 10.97
N VAL A 189 7.12 5.20 9.68
CA VAL A 189 7.04 6.30 8.72
C VAL A 189 5.82 6.10 7.85
N GLU A 190 5.01 7.15 7.67
CA GLU A 190 3.84 7.08 6.80
C GLU A 190 4.21 7.09 5.31
N PHE A 191 3.52 6.27 4.52
CA PHE A 191 3.60 6.27 3.07
C PHE A 191 2.71 7.37 2.48
N ASP A 192 3.33 8.50 2.17
CA ASP A 192 2.72 9.77 1.72
C ASP A 192 2.05 9.77 0.33
N LYS A 193 1.90 8.60 -0.31
CA LYS A 193 1.44 8.48 -1.71
C LYS A 193 0.16 7.68 -1.88
N LEU A 194 -0.51 7.29 -0.79
CA LEU A 194 -1.78 6.54 -0.86
C LEU A 194 -2.80 7.23 -1.77
N GLU A 195 -2.94 8.55 -1.68
CA GLU A 195 -3.88 9.34 -2.50
C GLU A 195 -3.69 9.14 -4.02
N LYS A 196 -2.48 8.85 -4.49
CA LYS A 196 -2.20 8.64 -5.92
C LYS A 196 -2.90 7.41 -6.50
N TYR A 197 -3.36 6.51 -5.64
CA TYR A 197 -4.00 5.26 -6.02
C TYR A 197 -5.52 5.29 -5.83
N LEU A 198 -6.07 6.39 -5.29
CA LEU A 198 -7.49 6.60 -5.09
C LEU A 198 -8.04 7.38 -6.29
N ASN A 199 -8.59 6.67 -7.28
CA ASN A 199 -9.23 7.24 -8.48
C ASN A 199 -10.73 6.99 -8.49
#